data_AF-A0A2G2ZCX1-F1
#
_entry.id   AF-A0A2G2ZCX1-F1
#
_cell.length_a   1.000
_cell.length_b   1.000
_cell.length_c   1.000
_cell.angle_alpha   90.00
_cell.angle_beta   90.00
_cell.angle_gamma   90.00
#
_symmetry.space_group_name_H-M   'P 1'
#
loop_
_entity.id
_entity.type
_entity.pdbx_description
1 polymer ?
#
loop_
_entity_poly.entity_id
_entity_poly.type
_entity_poly.pdbx_seq_one_letter_code
_entity_poly.pdbx_strand_id
1 'polypeptide(L)' 'MADQSKVTMKLLIDTKRKRVMFAEAGKECIDFLFHILALPLGSVIRLLTTNCLDGDFPWYGKALEEIAYTD' A
#
# COMPACT_ATOMS: atom_id res chain seq x y z
N MET A 1 29.67 14.52 -3.85
CA MET A 1 28.77 15.61 -4.29
C MET A 1 27.36 15.03 -4.16
N ALA A 2 26.66 15.30 -3.04
CA ALA A 2 25.38 14.66 -2.77
C ALA A 2 24.27 15.40 -3.53
N ASP A 3 23.65 14.73 -4.48
CA ASP A 3 22.42 15.19 -5.10
C ASP A 3 21.31 15.19 -4.04
N GLN A 4 20.82 16.37 -3.67
CA GLN A 4 19.69 16.49 -2.76
C GLN A 4 18.40 16.17 -3.53
N SER A 5 18.07 14.89 -3.62
CA SER A 5 16.85 14.44 -4.27
C SER A 5 15.63 14.92 -3.46
N LYS A 6 15.02 16.01 -3.91
CA LYS A 6 13.89 16.67 -3.24
C LYS A 6 12.58 15.98 -3.59
N VAL A 7 11.99 15.29 -2.61
CA VAL A 7 10.65 14.71 -2.76
C VAL A 7 9.60 15.82 -2.61
N THR A 8 8.72 15.95 -3.60
CA THR A 8 7.58 16.88 -3.56
C THR A 8 6.27 16.11 -3.70
N MET A 9 5.29 16.48 -2.88
CA MET A 9 3.98 15.81 -2.78
C MET A 9 2.91 16.89 -2.67
N LYS A 10 1.82 16.74 -3.43
CA LYS A 10 0.66 17.63 -3.38
C LYS A 10 -0.40 16.99 -2.51
N LEU A 11 -0.90 17.74 -1.52
CA LEU A 11 -1.95 17.26 -0.62
C LEU A 11 -3.16 18.16 -0.73
N LEU A 12 -4.35 17.56 -0.89
CA LEU A 12 -5.62 18.22 -0.68
C LEU A 12 -6.04 18.01 0.78
N ILE A 13 -6.11 19.09 1.56
CA ILE A 13 -6.41 19.04 2.99
C ILE A 13 -7.76 19.72 3.25
N ASP A 14 -8.67 19.00 3.89
CA ASP A 14 -9.83 19.61 4.54
C ASP A 14 -9.35 20.23 5.86
N THR A 15 -9.16 21.55 5.83
CA THR A 15 -8.70 22.33 6.99
C THR A 15 -9.72 22.40 8.12
N LYS A 16 -11.02 22.24 7.83
CA LYS A 16 -12.08 22.26 8.86
C LYS A 16 -12.08 20.95 9.65
N ARG A 17 -11.93 19.83 8.97
CA ARG A 17 -11.87 18.49 9.59
C ARG A 17 -10.45 18.08 9.98
N LYS A 18 -9.44 18.86 9.59
CA LYS A 18 -8.00 18.59 9.76
C LYS A 18 -7.62 17.21 9.19
N ARG A 19 -8.11 16.89 7.98
CA ARG A 19 -7.84 15.61 7.31
C ARG A 19 -7.31 15.82 5.92
N VAL A 20 -6.37 14.96 5.52
CA VAL A 20 -5.92 14.88 4.13
C VAL A 20 -6.97 14.09 3.36
N MET A 21 -7.56 14.70 2.33
CA MET A 21 -8.53 14.04 1.46
C MET A 21 -7.85 13.29 0.32
N PHE A 22 -6.80 13.90 -0.25
CA PHE A 22 -6.03 13.30 -1.34
C PHE A 22 -4.57 13.68 -1.21
N ALA A 23 -3.69 12.80 -1.66
CA ALA A 23 -2.29 13.12 -1.82
C ALA A 23 -1.76 12.53 -3.14
N GLU A 24 -1.23 13.39 -3.99
CA GLU A 24 -0.59 13.05 -5.25
C GLU A 24 0.92 13.17 -5.05
N ALA A 25 1.64 12.07 -5.29
CA ALA A 25 3.09 12.02 -5.17
C ALA A 25 3.69 11.44 -6.45
N GLY A 26 4.98 11.69 -6.67
CA GLY A 26 5.72 11.02 -7.75
C GLY A 26 5.83 9.51 -7.54
N LYS A 27 6.02 8.78 -8.63
CA LYS A 27 6.09 7.30 -8.66
C LYS A 27 6.99 6.74 -7.56
N GLU A 28 8.21 7.23 -7.43
CA GLU A 28 9.20 6.77 -6.44
C GLU A 28 8.70 6.81 -4.98
N CYS A 29 7.93 7.85 -4.64
CA CYS A 29 7.38 7.99 -3.28
C CYS A 29 6.22 7.02 -3.04
N ILE A 30 5.43 6.77 -4.07
CA ILE A 30 4.31 5.83 -4.04
C ILE A 30 4.85 4.40 -3.94
N ASP A 31 5.82 4.04 -4.79
CA ASP A 31 6.53 2.77 -4.75
C ASP A 31 7.13 2.51 -3.37
N PHE A 32 7.85 3.47 -2.81
CA PHE A 32 8.41 3.35 -1.45
C PHE A 32 7.34 3.10 -0.38
N LEU A 33 6.22 3.85 -0.43
CA LEU A 33 5.12 3.66 0.51
C LEU A 33 4.48 2.27 0.35
N PHE A 34 4.28 1.80 -0.88
CA PHE A 34 3.77 0.46 -1.13
C PHE A 34 4.74 -0.63 -0.72
N HIS A 35 6.05 -0.47 -0.88
CA HIS A 35 7.04 -1.41 -0.36
C HIS A 35 7.00 -1.52 1.17
N ILE A 36 6.89 -0.38 1.87
CA ILE A 36 6.70 -0.38 3.34
C ILE A 36 5.39 -1.07 3.72
N LEU A 37 4.32 -0.81 2.95
CA LEU A 37 3.00 -1.35 3.23
C LEU A 37 2.86 -2.81 2.80
N ALA A 38 3.65 -3.32 1.86
CA ALA A 38 3.54 -4.68 1.32
C ALA A 38 3.67 -5.75 2.42
N LEU A 39 4.61 -5.56 3.35
CA LEU A 39 4.82 -6.48 4.49
C LEU A 39 3.63 -6.50 5.48
N PRO A 40 3.15 -5.36 6.01
CA PRO A 40 1.98 -5.33 6.86
C PRO A 40 0.68 -5.67 6.10
N LEU A 41 0.54 -5.29 4.81
CA LEU A 41 -0.62 -5.69 4.00
C LEU A 41 -0.66 -7.19 3.82
N GLY A 42 0.45 -7.82 3.42
CA GLY A 42 0.52 -9.28 3.25
C GLY A 42 0.14 -10.02 4.54
N SER A 43 0.55 -9.46 5.69
CA SER A 43 0.19 -9.99 7.00
C SER A 43 -1.30 -9.80 7.33
N VAL A 44 -1.87 -8.62 7.06
CA VAL A 44 -3.30 -8.34 7.26
C VAL A 44 -4.15 -9.21 6.35
N ILE A 45 -3.77 -9.36 5.07
CA ILE A 45 -4.46 -10.21 4.11
C ILE A 45 -4.40 -11.67 4.57
N ARG A 46 -3.23 -12.18 4.96
CA ARG A 46 -3.11 -13.53 5.54
C ARG A 46 -4.01 -13.72 6.75
N LEU A 47 -4.04 -12.73 7.65
CA LEU A 47 -4.83 -12.78 8.88
C LEU A 47 -6.34 -12.71 8.60
N LEU A 48 -6.77 -11.91 7.63
CA LEU A 48 -8.16 -11.86 7.16
C LEU A 48 -8.56 -13.19 6.51
N THR A 49 -7.69 -13.78 5.69
CA THR A 49 -7.94 -15.10 5.08
C THR A 49 -8.05 -16.19 6.16
N THR A 50 -7.16 -16.22 7.15
CA THR A 50 -7.20 -17.25 8.21
C THR A 50 -8.34 -17.09 9.21
N ASN A 51 -8.87 -15.88 9.41
CA ASN A 51 -9.91 -15.64 10.44
C ASN A 51 -11.31 -15.37 9.89
N CYS A 52 -11.44 -14.98 8.62
CA CYS A 52 -12.72 -14.62 8.01
C CYS A 52 -13.15 -15.62 6.94
N LEU A 53 -12.20 -16.36 6.34
CA LEU A 53 -12.42 -17.13 5.12
C LEU A 53 -12.00 -18.60 5.29
N ASP A 54 -12.65 -19.33 6.21
CA ASP A 54 -12.73 -20.81 6.19
C ASP A 54 -13.58 -21.33 5.00
N GLY A 55 -13.68 -20.55 3.92
CA GLY A 55 -14.47 -20.85 2.73
C GLY A 55 -13.57 -21.01 1.51
N ASP A 56 -13.76 -22.10 0.78
CA ASP A 56 -13.11 -22.50 -0.47
C ASP A 56 -13.39 -21.49 -1.60
N PHE A 57 -12.75 -20.31 -1.57
CA PHE A 57 -12.81 -19.34 -2.65
C PHE A 57 -11.47 -19.33 -3.43
N PRO A 58 -11.39 -20.11 -4.54
CA PRO A 58 -10.12 -20.41 -5.22
C PRO A 58 -9.48 -19.22 -5.93
N TRP A 59 -10.19 -18.11 -6.13
CA TRP A 59 -9.65 -16.92 -6.80
C TRP A 59 -8.71 -16.10 -5.91
N TYR A 60 -8.78 -16.24 -4.59
CA TYR A 60 -7.89 -15.53 -3.66
C TYR A 60 -6.49 -16.14 -3.61
N GLY A 61 -6.35 -17.47 -3.70
CA GLY A 61 -5.03 -18.12 -3.72
C GLY A 61 -4.14 -17.60 -4.85
N LYS A 62 -4.74 -17.38 -6.03
CA LYS A 62 -4.10 -16.74 -7.18
C LYS A 62 -3.70 -15.29 -6.92
N ALA A 63 -4.57 -14.51 -6.28
CA ALA A 63 -4.28 -13.11 -5.95
C ALA A 63 -3.13 -12.96 -4.94
N LEU A 64 -2.96 -13.91 -4.00
CA LEU A 64 -1.86 -13.88 -3.03
C LEU A 64 -0.51 -14.24 -3.65
N GLU A 65 -0.48 -15.18 -4.59
CA GLU A 65 0.74 -15.53 -5.33
C GLU A 65 1.22 -14.34 -6.18
N GLU A 66 0.30 -13.57 -6.75
CA GLU A 66 0.60 -12.36 -7.53
C GLU A 66 1.15 -11.20 -6.66
N ILE A 67 0.68 -11.06 -5.42
CA ILE A 67 1.20 -10.05 -4.47
C ILE A 67 2.54 -10.48 -3.85
N ALA A 68 2.75 -11.78 -3.63
CA ALA A 68 4.00 -12.32 -3.11
C ALA A 68 5.12 -12.37 -4.17
N TYR A 69 4.76 -12.36 -5.45
CA TYR A 69 5.67 -12.35 -6.59
C TYR A 69 5.66 -10.97 -7.28
N THR A 70 6.05 -9.94 -6.54
CA THR A 70 6.57 -8.70 -7.13
C THR A 70 8.06 -8.64 -6.80
N ASP A 71 8.89 -8.87 -7.82
CA ASP A 71 10.30 -8.47 -7.86
C ASP A 71 10.40 -6.97 -8.09
#